data_AF-A0AB34JEC7-F1
#
_entry.id   AF-A0AB34JEC7-F1
#
_cell.length_a   1.000
_cell.length_b   1.000
_cell.length_c   1.000
_cell.angle_alpha   90.00
_cell.angle_beta   90.00
_cell.angle_gamma   90.00
#
_symmetry.space_group_name_H-M   'P 1'
#
loop_
_entity.id
_entity.type
_entity.pdbx_description
1 polymer ?
#
loop_
_entity_poly.entity_id
_entity_poly.type
_entity_poly.pdbx_seq_one_letter_code
_entity_poly.pdbx_strand_id
1 'polypeptide(L)'
;MVHLPHLLLLPLLLLPLLSPAAAWTVHPPPNPALSRKLHRSHARSPLPRGCAPPSFEVCLNKYCRKRGARRTLQLFEEMAGEGVVVQAADMSHAEHGCFDECTMGPNVRVGGEGGRIVNGVKGAAAVAALLGVEAPEST
;
A
#
# COMPACT_ATOMS: atom_id res chain seq x y z
N MET A 1 -67.04 16.03 -25.09
CA MET A 1 -66.64 16.19 -26.50
C MET A 1 -65.13 16.16 -26.52
N VAL A 2 -64.39 15.22 -27.12
CA VAL A 2 -64.68 14.04 -27.95
C VAL A 2 -63.43 13.12 -27.90
N HIS A 3 -63.68 11.81 -27.90
CA HIS A 3 -62.87 10.70 -28.45
C HIS A 3 -61.41 10.37 -28.02
N LEU A 4 -61.28 9.29 -27.24
CA LEU A 4 -60.47 8.08 -27.57
C LEU A 4 -61.25 7.25 -28.64
N PRO A 5 -60.75 6.19 -29.35
CA PRO A 5 -59.51 5.38 -29.21
C PRO A 5 -58.86 4.86 -30.53
N HIS A 6 -57.74 4.11 -30.45
CA HIS A 6 -57.31 2.97 -31.32
C HIS A 6 -55.80 2.67 -31.03
N LEU A 7 -55.31 1.57 -30.44
CA LEU A 7 -55.43 0.11 -30.67
C LEU A 7 -55.03 -0.36 -32.09
N LEU A 8 -53.75 -0.75 -32.27
CA LEU A 8 -53.22 -1.78 -33.19
C LEU A 8 -51.87 -2.30 -32.62
N LEU A 9 -51.78 -3.52 -32.06
CA LEU A 9 -51.53 -4.83 -32.71
C LEU A 9 -50.07 -5.08 -33.20
N LEU A 10 -49.26 -5.73 -32.34
CA LEU A 10 -48.41 -6.94 -32.52
C LEU A 10 -47.81 -7.28 -33.91
N PRO A 11 -46.57 -7.82 -33.99
CA PRO A 11 -46.42 -9.26 -33.75
C PRO A 11 -45.15 -9.75 -33.01
N LEU A 12 -45.38 -10.85 -32.27
CA LEU A 12 -44.44 -11.91 -31.93
C LEU A 12 -43.65 -12.38 -33.16
N LEU A 13 -42.33 -12.50 -33.04
CA LEU A 13 -41.55 -13.45 -33.82
C LEU A 13 -40.60 -14.26 -32.91
N LEU A 14 -40.82 -15.56 -32.98
CA LEU A 14 -40.10 -16.65 -32.33
C LEU A 14 -38.73 -16.91 -33.00
N LEU A 15 -37.71 -17.18 -32.16
CA LEU A 15 -36.70 -18.29 -32.15
C LEU A 15 -35.96 -18.69 -33.46
N PRO A 16 -34.64 -19.06 -33.42
CA PRO A 16 -34.11 -20.25 -32.69
C PRO A 16 -32.78 -19.99 -31.94
N LEU A 17 -32.35 -20.64 -30.83
CA LEU A 17 -32.10 -22.06 -30.48
C LEU A 17 -31.17 -22.84 -31.43
N LEU A 18 -29.85 -22.87 -31.13
CA LEU A 18 -28.81 -23.94 -31.29
C LEU A 18 -27.40 -23.30 -31.42
N SER A 19 -26.51 -23.41 -30.42
CA SER A 19 -25.40 -24.40 -30.23
C SER A 19 -24.17 -24.17 -31.12
N PRO A 20 -22.91 -24.58 -30.77
CA PRO A 20 -22.49 -25.44 -29.66
C PRO A 20 -21.19 -25.02 -28.89
N ALA A 21 -20.97 -25.71 -27.77
CA ALA A 21 -19.72 -26.31 -27.28
C ALA A 21 -18.39 -25.53 -27.26
N ALA A 22 -17.94 -25.30 -26.01
CA ALA A 22 -16.65 -25.74 -25.48
C ALA A 22 -15.39 -25.52 -26.34
N ALA A 23 -14.74 -24.37 -26.10
CA ALA A 23 -13.29 -24.31 -26.10
C ALA A 23 -12.83 -24.08 -24.66
N TRP A 24 -12.85 -25.14 -23.84
CA TRP A 24 -12.03 -25.15 -22.63
C TRP A 24 -10.58 -25.20 -23.09
N THR A 25 -9.97 -24.04 -23.20
CA THR A 25 -8.51 -23.95 -23.20
C THR A 25 -8.05 -24.53 -21.87
N VAL A 26 -7.53 -25.75 -21.94
CA VAL A 26 -6.70 -26.32 -20.89
C VAL A 26 -5.53 -25.35 -20.73
N HIS A 27 -5.65 -24.44 -19.78
CA HIS A 27 -4.50 -23.69 -19.31
C HIS A 27 -3.54 -24.73 -18.71
N PRO A 28 -2.28 -24.80 -19.15
CA PRO A 28 -1.30 -25.57 -18.43
C PRO A 28 -1.26 -25.06 -16.98
N PRO A 29 -1.15 -25.95 -15.98
CA PRO A 29 -0.96 -25.51 -14.61
C PRO A 29 0.24 -24.56 -14.55
N PRO A 30 0.18 -23.46 -13.78
CA PRO A 30 1.34 -22.61 -13.59
C PRO A 30 2.49 -23.49 -13.09
N ASN A 31 3.56 -23.53 -13.87
CA ASN A 31 4.76 -24.29 -13.57
C ASN A 31 5.27 -23.88 -12.17
N PRO A 32 5.29 -24.76 -11.16
CA PRO A 32 5.78 -24.40 -9.82
C PRO A 32 7.30 -24.14 -9.79
N ALA A 33 8.00 -24.26 -10.92
CA ALA A 33 9.44 -24.09 -11.03
C ALA A 33 9.93 -22.62 -11.09
N LEU A 34 9.06 -21.61 -11.03
CA LEU A 34 9.46 -20.18 -11.09
C LEU A 34 8.87 -19.30 -9.98
N SER A 35 8.49 -19.88 -8.85
CA SER A 35 8.22 -19.14 -7.60
C SER A 35 9.21 -19.50 -6.50
N ARG A 36 10.49 -19.54 -6.85
CA ARG A 36 11.56 -19.15 -5.93
C ARG A 36 12.36 -18.01 -6.56
N LYS A 37 11.68 -16.91 -6.91
CA LYS A 37 12.28 -15.63 -6.52
C LYS A 37 12.25 -15.66 -5.02
N LEU A 38 13.32 -16.23 -4.45
CA LEU A 38 13.76 -15.93 -3.11
C LEU A 38 13.40 -14.46 -2.93
N HIS A 39 12.49 -14.19 -1.99
CA HIS A 39 12.61 -12.99 -1.20
C HIS A 39 14.08 -12.98 -0.84
N ARG A 40 14.86 -12.20 -1.61
CA ARG A 40 16.18 -11.79 -1.22
C ARG A 40 15.83 -10.94 -0.02
N SER A 41 15.71 -11.61 1.13
CA SER A 41 15.80 -11.03 2.44
C SER A 41 17.04 -10.19 2.28
N HIS A 42 16.84 -8.88 2.04
CA HIS A 42 17.92 -7.93 2.11
C HIS A 42 18.47 -8.21 3.48
N ALA A 43 19.62 -8.90 3.50
CA ALA A 43 20.35 -9.19 4.70
C ALA A 43 20.37 -7.85 5.43
N ARG A 44 19.81 -7.84 6.64
CA ARG A 44 19.73 -6.65 7.48
C ARG A 44 21.15 -6.17 7.63
N SER A 45 21.57 -5.23 6.79
CA SER A 45 22.79 -4.49 7.05
C SER A 45 22.52 -3.74 8.34
N PRO A 46 23.27 -4.02 9.41
CA PRO A 46 23.21 -3.19 10.60
C PRO A 46 23.52 -1.76 10.17
N LEU A 47 22.73 -0.79 10.64
CA LEU A 47 23.04 0.62 10.41
C LEU A 47 24.48 0.88 10.88
N PRO A 48 25.31 1.57 10.08
CA PRO A 48 26.70 1.82 10.43
C PRO A 48 26.79 2.55 11.77
N ARG A 49 27.45 1.94 12.75
CA ARG A 49 27.68 2.53 14.08
C ARG A 49 28.65 3.69 13.93
N GLY A 50 28.16 4.92 14.11
CA GLY A 50 28.95 6.16 14.05
C GLY A 50 28.37 7.26 13.16
N CYS A 51 27.30 7.00 12.40
CA CYS A 51 26.59 8.02 11.62
C CYS A 51 25.56 8.75 12.48
N ALA A 52 25.20 9.97 12.05
CA ALA A 52 24.17 10.86 12.59
C ALA A 52 22.98 10.16 13.29
N PRO A 53 22.34 10.83 14.28
CA PRO A 53 21.18 10.28 14.99
C PRO A 53 20.19 9.66 14.01
N PRO A 54 19.66 8.45 14.28
CA PRO A 54 18.75 7.78 13.37
C PRO A 54 17.54 8.68 13.15
N SER A 55 17.34 9.08 11.88
CA SER A 55 16.28 9.98 11.49
C SER A 55 15.20 9.25 10.70
N PHE A 56 13.95 9.55 11.03
CA PHE A 56 12.77 8.93 10.43
C PHE A 56 11.82 10.02 9.95
N GLU A 57 11.46 9.98 8.68
CA GLU A 57 10.50 10.92 8.11
C GLU A 57 9.25 10.18 7.66
N VAL A 58 8.12 10.48 8.30
CA VAL A 58 6.84 9.82 8.03
C VAL A 58 6.02 10.63 7.03
N CYS A 59 5.68 10.04 5.89
CA CYS A 59 4.89 10.71 4.87
C CYS A 59 3.48 11.03 5.36
N LEU A 60 3.11 12.31 5.38
CA LEU A 60 1.78 12.82 5.71
C LEU A 60 1.01 13.35 4.48
N ASN A 61 1.41 12.97 3.27
CA ASN A 61 0.61 13.27 2.08
C ASN A 61 -0.77 12.57 2.16
N LYS A 62 -1.76 13.06 1.41
CA LYS A 62 -3.16 12.60 1.37
C LYS A 62 -3.31 11.08 1.36
N TYR A 63 -2.55 10.35 0.55
CA TYR A 63 -2.65 8.89 0.46
C TYR A 63 -2.13 8.17 1.72
N CYS A 64 -0.95 8.56 2.22
CA CYS A 64 -0.40 8.00 3.45
C CYS A 64 -1.29 8.31 4.67
N ARG A 65 -1.83 9.54 4.76
CA ARG A 65 -2.80 9.90 5.82
C ARG A 65 -4.04 9.02 5.80
N LYS A 66 -4.62 8.76 4.63
CA LYS A 66 -5.76 7.84 4.48
C LYS A 66 -5.46 6.41 4.92
N ARG A 67 -4.18 6.02 4.98
CA ARG A 67 -3.73 4.68 5.39
C ARG A 67 -3.18 4.61 6.81
N GLY A 68 -3.36 5.67 7.61
CA GLY A 68 -2.99 5.68 9.02
C GLY A 68 -1.65 6.34 9.33
N ALA A 69 -1.06 7.11 8.41
CA ALA A 69 0.26 7.73 8.65
C ALA A 69 0.31 8.65 9.87
N ARG A 70 -0.81 9.27 10.26
CA ARG A 70 -0.89 10.04 11.52
C ARG A 70 -0.64 9.15 12.74
N ARG A 71 -1.26 7.96 12.77
CA ARG A 71 -1.04 7.00 13.85
C ARG A 71 0.37 6.41 13.79
N THR A 72 0.90 6.15 12.60
CA THR A 72 2.29 5.72 12.43
C THR A 72 3.27 6.77 12.96
N LEU A 73 3.08 8.05 12.64
CA LEU A 73 3.92 9.14 13.17
C LEU A 73 3.84 9.20 14.70
N GLN A 74 2.64 9.16 15.25
CA GLN A 74 2.44 9.16 16.70
C GLN A 74 3.15 7.97 17.37
N LEU A 75 3.08 6.77 16.79
CA LEU A 75 3.80 5.61 17.29
C LEU A 75 5.34 5.81 17.25
N PHE A 76 5.86 6.47 16.22
CA PHE A 76 7.28 6.83 16.17
C PHE A 76 7.64 7.80 17.29
N GLU A 77 6.84 8.84 17.51
CA GLU A 77 7.05 9.83 18.58
C GLU A 77 6.95 9.19 19.98
N GLU A 78 6.00 8.28 20.18
CA GLU A 78 5.80 7.55 21.45
C GLU A 78 6.95 6.60 21.78
N MET A 79 7.58 5.99 20.77
CA MET A 79 8.63 4.96 20.95
C MET A 79 10.05 5.45 20.69
N ALA A 80 10.23 6.66 20.15
CA ALA A 80 11.54 7.23 19.89
C ALA A 80 12.29 7.48 21.21
N GLY A 81 13.46 6.86 21.35
CA GLY A 81 14.38 7.14 22.44
C GLY A 81 15.12 8.47 22.24
N GLU A 82 15.90 8.86 23.26
CA GLU A 82 16.75 10.05 23.18
C GLU A 82 17.72 9.95 21.98
N GLY A 83 17.87 11.06 21.24
CA GLY A 83 18.73 11.11 20.06
C GLY A 83 18.15 10.48 18.80
N VAL A 84 16.88 10.04 18.78
CA VAL A 84 16.16 9.70 17.55
C VAL A 84 15.44 10.93 17.02
N VAL A 85 15.58 11.24 15.73
CA VAL A 85 14.89 12.36 15.09
C VAL A 85 13.69 11.83 14.31
N VAL A 86 12.48 12.20 14.70
CA VAL A 86 11.25 11.86 13.98
C VAL A 86 10.66 13.13 13.37
N GLN A 87 10.32 13.09 12.09
CA GLN A 87 9.79 14.24 11.37
C GLN A 87 8.58 13.87 10.51
N ALA A 88 7.67 14.83 10.38
CA ALA A 88 6.56 14.75 9.45
C ALA A 88 7.01 15.24 8.05
N ALA A 89 6.82 14.39 7.06
CA ALA A 89 7.09 14.69 5.66
C ALA A 89 5.76 15.01 4.95
N ASP A 90 5.39 16.29 4.84
CA ASP A 90 4.12 16.66 4.19
C ASP A 90 4.13 16.47 2.66
N MET A 91 5.33 16.50 2.07
CA MET A 91 5.63 16.26 0.65
C MET A 91 4.72 17.06 -0.30
N SER A 92 4.30 18.26 0.14
CA SER A 92 3.43 19.19 -0.60
C SER A 92 4.16 19.88 -1.74
N HIS A 93 5.47 20.10 -1.58
CA HIS A 93 6.34 20.72 -2.57
C HIS A 93 7.06 19.62 -3.35
N ALA A 94 6.78 19.56 -4.65
CA ALA A 94 7.13 18.48 -5.55
C ALA A 94 8.65 18.30 -5.81
N GLU A 95 9.53 19.07 -5.16
CA GLU A 95 10.98 18.94 -5.32
C GLU A 95 11.51 17.62 -4.70
N HIS A 96 10.79 17.06 -3.72
CA HIS A 96 11.10 15.74 -3.14
C HIS A 96 10.02 14.68 -3.33
N GLY A 97 8.95 15.00 -4.07
CA GLY A 97 7.89 14.08 -4.49
C GLY A 97 7.13 13.38 -3.36
N CYS A 98 6.05 12.66 -3.69
CA CYS A 98 5.70 11.49 -2.87
C CYS A 98 6.94 10.57 -2.87
N PHE A 99 7.09 9.68 -1.89
CA PHE A 99 8.07 8.58 -1.94
C PHE A 99 7.81 7.57 -3.09
N ASP A 100 7.21 8.02 -4.21
CA ASP A 100 6.82 7.36 -5.46
C ASP A 100 5.98 6.08 -5.36
N GLU A 101 5.72 5.61 -4.13
CA GLU A 101 5.04 4.35 -3.82
C GLU A 101 3.83 4.56 -2.88
N CYS A 102 3.12 5.69 -3.05
CA CYS A 102 1.99 6.10 -2.21
C CYS A 102 0.83 5.06 -2.15
N THR A 103 0.76 4.09 -3.08
CA THR A 103 -0.23 3.00 -3.07
C THR A 103 0.01 1.97 -1.97
N MET A 104 1.18 1.99 -1.32
CA MET A 104 1.56 1.05 -0.27
C MET A 104 1.66 1.69 1.12
N GLY A 105 1.30 2.98 1.27
CA GLY A 105 1.45 3.73 2.52
C GLY A 105 0.85 3.10 3.79
N PRO A 106 1.29 3.52 5.00
CA PRO A 106 2.21 4.64 5.28
C PRO A 106 3.66 4.39 4.87
N ASN A 107 4.32 5.41 4.31
CA ASN A 107 5.71 5.33 3.86
C ASN A 107 6.61 6.13 4.79
N VAL A 108 7.78 5.58 5.11
CA VAL A 108 8.75 6.16 6.05
C VAL A 108 10.14 6.16 5.41
N ARG A 109 10.81 7.31 5.40
CA ARG A 109 12.22 7.41 5.00
C ARG A 109 13.11 7.26 6.23
N VAL A 110 14.10 6.38 6.14
CA VAL A 110 15.04 6.04 7.22
C VAL A 110 16.44 6.56 6.86
N GLY A 111 17.02 7.35 7.74
CA GLY A 111 18.36 7.93 7.59
C GLY A 111 18.40 9.34 6.95
N GLY A 112 17.26 10.04 6.88
CA GLY A 112 17.19 11.43 6.40
C GLY A 112 17.14 11.53 4.88
N GLU A 113 17.50 12.70 4.33
CA GLU A 113 17.48 12.95 2.88
C GLU A 113 18.33 11.93 2.12
N GLY A 114 17.81 11.39 1.00
CA GLY A 114 18.44 10.29 0.27
C GLY A 114 18.39 8.92 0.98
N GLY A 115 17.79 8.86 2.16
CA GLY A 115 17.62 7.65 2.95
C GLY A 115 16.67 6.63 2.33
N ARG A 116 16.66 5.41 2.90
CA ARG A 116 15.85 4.29 2.41
C ARG A 116 14.37 4.53 2.69
N ILE A 117 13.53 4.36 1.68
CA ILE A 117 12.07 4.36 1.83
C ILE A 117 11.60 2.95 2.25
N VAL A 118 10.76 2.90 3.29
CA VAL A 118 10.07 1.71 3.77
C VAL A 118 8.56 1.94 3.63
N ASN A 119 7.90 1.09 2.87
CA ASN A 119 6.46 1.20 2.61
C ASN A 119 5.63 0.34 3.57
N GLY A 120 4.37 0.73 3.76
CA GLY A 120 3.38 -0.06 4.51
C GLY A 120 3.60 -0.13 6.00
N VAL A 121 4.29 0.84 6.60
CA VAL A 121 4.61 0.85 8.03
C VAL A 121 3.34 1.10 8.85
N LYS A 122 2.84 0.04 9.52
CA LYS A 122 1.60 0.06 10.30
C LYS A 122 1.76 -0.67 11.62
N GLY A 123 1.23 -0.06 12.67
CA GLY A 123 1.18 -0.65 14.01
C GLY A 123 2.50 -0.58 14.76
N ALA A 124 2.44 -0.84 16.07
CA ALA A 124 3.57 -0.66 16.96
C ALA A 124 4.74 -1.60 16.62
N ALA A 125 4.45 -2.85 16.26
CA ALA A 125 5.48 -3.84 15.91
C ALA A 125 6.36 -3.41 14.71
N ALA A 126 5.75 -2.84 13.65
CA ALA A 126 6.50 -2.38 12.48
C ALA A 126 7.38 -1.17 12.81
N VAL A 127 6.88 -0.26 13.64
CA VAL A 127 7.63 0.93 14.07
C VAL A 127 8.76 0.55 15.01
N ALA A 128 8.51 -0.32 15.99
CA ALA A 128 9.53 -0.83 16.91
C ALA A 128 10.67 -1.54 16.16
N ALA A 129 10.34 -2.33 15.13
CA ALA A 129 11.34 -2.96 14.27
C ALA A 129 12.24 -1.96 13.50
N LEU A 130 11.70 -0.78 13.13
CA LEU A 130 12.49 0.27 12.47
C LEU A 130 13.34 1.06 13.46
N LEU A 131 12.82 1.30 14.66
CA LEU A 131 13.55 1.94 15.76
C LEU A 131 14.59 1.03 16.41
N GLY A 132 14.50 -0.29 16.20
CA GLY A 132 15.37 -1.27 16.86
C GLY A 132 15.06 -1.45 18.35
N VAL A 133 13.81 -1.19 18.75
CA VAL A 133 13.32 -1.32 20.12
C VAL A 133 12.30 -2.46 20.24
N GLU A 134 11.95 -2.83 21.48
CA GLU A 134 10.91 -3.82 21.74
C GLU A 134 9.52 -3.20 21.51
N ALA A 135 8.61 -3.98 20.91
CA ALA A 135 7.25 -3.52 20.67
C ALA A 135 6.43 -3.55 21.97
N PRO A 136 5.59 -2.53 22.26
CA PRO A 136 4.69 -2.59 23.39
C PRO A 136 3.69 -3.74 23.21
N GLU A 137 3.41 -4.46 24.30
CA GLU A 137 2.39 -5.51 24.30
C GLU A 137 1.03 -4.92 23.94
N SER A 138 0.31 -5.57 23.02
CA SER A 138 -1.01 -5.13 22.60
C SER A 138 -2.04 -5.44 23.69
N THR A 139 -2.39 -4.43 24.48
CA THR A 139 -3.51 -4.48 25.44
C THR A 139 -4.86 -4.50 24.74
#